data_AF-A0A961CE33-F1
#
_entry.id   AF-A0A961CE33-F1
#
_cell.length_a   1.000
_cell.length_b   1.000
_cell.length_c   1.000
_cell.angle_alpha   90.00
_cell.angle_beta   90.00
_cell.angle_gamma   90.00
#
_symmetry.space_group_name_H-M   'P 1'
#
loop_
_entity.id
_entity.type
_entity.pdbx_description
1 polymer ?
#
loop_
_entity_poly.entity_id
_entity_poly.type
_entity_poly.pdbx_seq_one_letter_code
_entity_poly.pdbx_strand_id
1 'polypeptide(L)' 'MDHMSPLDAEFWYLEDATVSLHIGACAVFEGPAPSLDTFVAMTRSKLARVPRFRQVVHPVPLGLGRPVWVDD' A
#
# COMPACT_ATOMS: atom_id res chain seq x y z
N MET A 1 7.07 -14.76 -0.80
CA MET A 1 7.05 -13.70 -1.83
C MET A 1 5.97 -14.04 -2.82
N ASP A 2 5.12 -13.07 -3.13
CA ASP A 2 4.01 -13.18 -4.06
C ASP A 2 4.27 -12.23 -5.23
N HIS A 3 4.15 -12.72 -6.47
CA HIS A 3 4.29 -11.86 -7.64
C HIS A 3 3.08 -10.93 -7.74
N MET A 4 3.32 -9.66 -8.05
CA MET A 4 2.25 -8.72 -8.35
C MET A 4 1.36 -9.25 -9.48
N SER A 5 0.06 -9.03 -9.36
CA SER A 5 -0.87 -9.27 -10.47
C SER A 5 -0.48 -8.39 -11.68
N PRO A 6 -0.89 -8.72 -12.92
CA PRO A 6 -0.55 -7.92 -14.07
C PRO A 6 -1.04 -6.47 -13.92
N LEU A 7 -2.29 -6.30 -13.44
CA LEU A 7 -2.90 -5.00 -13.21
C LEU A 7 -2.14 -4.17 -12.16
N ASP A 8 -1.77 -4.78 -11.03
CA ASP A 8 -1.01 -4.05 -10.01
C ASP A 8 0.36 -3.62 -10.55
N ALA A 9 1.01 -4.46 -11.38
CA ALA A 9 2.33 -4.16 -11.94
C ALA A 9 2.27 -3.00 -12.94
N GLU A 10 1.17 -2.83 -13.66
CA GLU A 10 0.95 -1.67 -14.53
C GLU A 10 0.96 -0.36 -13.73
N PHE A 11 0.33 -0.32 -12.55
CA PHE A 11 0.36 0.85 -11.67
C PHE A 11 1.79 1.21 -11.26
N TRP A 12 2.60 0.21 -10.90
CA TRP A 12 4.00 0.43 -10.54
C TRP A 12 4.85 0.96 -11.70
N TYR A 13 4.64 0.45 -12.92
CA TYR A 13 5.45 0.86 -14.07
C TYR A 13 5.03 2.19 -14.70
N LEU A 14 3.76 2.57 -14.58
CA LEU A 14 3.21 3.79 -15.18
C LEU A 14 3.29 5.00 -14.27
N GLU A 15 3.44 4.81 -12.95
CA GLU A 15 3.57 5.93 -12.02
C GLU A 15 4.91 6.67 -12.22
N ASP A 16 4.82 7.99 -12.34
CA ASP A 16 5.98 8.88 -12.46
C ASP A 16 5.74 10.22 -11.75
N ALA A 17 6.67 11.17 -11.88
CA ALA A 17 6.57 12.47 -11.21
C ALA A 17 5.37 13.33 -11.67
N THR A 18 4.73 12.98 -12.78
CA THR A 18 3.62 13.70 -13.41
C THR A 18 2.32 12.89 -13.42
N VAL A 19 2.40 11.56 -13.34
CA VAL A 19 1.27 10.64 -13.31
C VAL A 19 1.29 9.86 -12.01
N SER A 20 0.37 10.22 -11.11
CA SER A 20 0.18 9.57 -9.82
C SER A 20 -0.94 8.55 -9.90
N LEU A 21 -0.67 7.30 -9.50
CA LEU A 21 -1.64 6.19 -9.57
C LEU A 21 -2.09 5.69 -8.20
N HIS A 22 -1.68 6.35 -7.10
CA HIS A 22 -2.24 6.07 -5.79
C HIS A 22 -3.73 6.47 -5.68
N ILE A 23 -4.51 5.64 -4.99
CA ILE A 23 -5.92 5.89 -4.71
C ILE A 23 -6.04 6.42 -3.28
N GLY A 24 -6.63 7.61 -3.14
CA GLY A 24 -7.00 8.19 -1.86
C GLY A 24 -8.50 8.10 -1.61
N ALA A 25 -8.89 7.96 -0.34
CA ALA A 25 -10.28 8.09 0.09
C ALA A 25 -10.36 9.06 1.26
N CYS A 26 -11.40 9.89 1.27
CA CYS A 26 -11.74 10.76 2.40
C CYS A 26 -13.08 10.31 2.96
N ALA A 27 -13.13 10.09 4.28
CA ALA A 27 -14.34 9.72 4.99
C ALA A 27 -14.60 10.74 6.09
N VAL A 28 -15.87 11.15 6.24
CA VAL A 28 -16.33 12.09 7.27
C VAL A 28 -17.08 11.31 8.33
N PHE A 29 -16.75 11.57 9.59
CA PHE A 29 -17.35 10.91 10.75
C PHE A 29 -17.96 11.93 11.70
N GLU A 30 -19.03 11.55 12.39
CA GLU A 30 -19.65 12.37 13.44
C GLU A 30 -18.86 12.26 14.76
N GLY A 31 -18.93 13.31 15.58
CA GLY A 31 -18.32 13.36 16.91
C GLY A 31 -16.93 14.01 16.95
N PRO A 32 -16.33 14.11 18.14
CA PRO A 32 -15.00 14.67 18.29
C PRO A 32 -13.94 13.76 17.66
N ALA A 33 -12.94 14.36 17.01
CA ALA A 33 -11.80 13.61 16.50
C ALA A 33 -11.05 12.92 17.65
N PRO A 34 -10.62 11.64 17.49
CA PRO A 34 -9.78 10.99 18.48
C PRO A 34 -8.42 11.69 18.58
N SER A 35 -7.72 11.49 19.70
CA SER A 35 -6.31 11.87 19.79
C SER A 35 -5.49 11.11 18.74
N LEU A 36 -4.36 11.69 18.33
CA LEU A 36 -3.45 11.04 17.36
C LEU A 36 -3.00 9.66 17.85
N ASP A 37 -2.67 9.53 19.13
CA ASP A 37 -2.21 8.25 19.71
C ASP A 37 -3.32 7.19 19.67
N THR A 38 -4.56 7.58 19.97
CA THR A 38 -5.71 6.69 19.87
C THR A 38 -5.93 6.24 18.42
N PHE A 39 -5.86 7.16 17.46
CA PHE A 39 -6.01 6.86 16.04
C PHE A 39 -4.91 5.90 15.54
N VAL A 40 -3.65 6.17 15.91
CA VAL A 40 -2.50 5.32 15.54
C VAL A 40 -2.63 3.93 16.15
N ALA A 41 -2.98 3.81 17.43
CA ALA A 41 -3.18 2.52 18.10
C ALA A 41 -4.31 1.71 17.45
N MET A 42 -5.42 2.38 17.11
CA MET A 42 -6.56 1.79 16.42
C MET A 42 -6.19 1.27 15.01
N THR A 43 -5.35 2.00 14.28
CA THR A 43 -4.89 1.60 12.94
C THR A 43 -3.91 0.44 13.06
N ARG A 44 -2.91 0.54 13.95
CA ARG A 44 -1.88 -0.48 14.18
C ARG A 44 -2.47 -1.83 14.55
N SER A 45 -3.51 -1.88 15.38
CA SER A 45 -4.16 -3.13 15.79
C SER A 45 -4.83 -3.90 14.63
N LYS A 46 -5.06 -3.25 13.48
CA LYS A 46 -5.66 -3.86 12.29
C LYS A 46 -4.66 -4.22 11.20
N LEU A 47 -3.44 -3.68 11.22
CA LEU A 47 -2.45 -3.89 10.15
C LEU A 47 -2.15 -5.38 9.91
N ALA A 48 -2.06 -6.18 10.98
CA ALA A 48 -1.82 -7.63 10.88
C ALA A 48 -2.93 -8.39 10.11
N ARG A 49 -4.15 -7.82 10.03
CA ARG A 49 -5.28 -8.43 9.32
C ARG A 49 -5.23 -8.21 7.81
N VAL A 50 -4.37 -7.29 7.35
CA VAL A 50 -4.20 -6.95 5.94
C VAL A 50 -2.71 -7.12 5.59
N PRO A 51 -2.27 -8.32 5.20
CA PRO A 51 -0.85 -8.61 4.94
C PRO A 51 -0.18 -7.59 4.00
N ARG A 52 -0.92 -7.11 2.99
CA ARG A 52 -0.42 -6.13 2.01
C ARG A 52 0.05 -4.81 2.63
N PHE A 53 -0.44 -4.43 3.82
CA PHE A 53 -0.01 -3.20 4.51
C PHE A 53 1.34 -3.33 5.24
N ARG A 54 1.96 -4.51 5.23
CA ARG A 54 3.30 -4.75 5.80
C ARG A 54 4.29 -5.16 4.72
N GLN A 55 4.00 -4.81 3.47
CA GLN A 55 4.76 -5.25 2.32
C GLN A 55 5.21 -4.07 1.46
N VAL A 56 6.40 -4.22 0.91
CA VAL A 56 7.01 -3.30 -0.05
C VAL A 56 7.25 -4.00 -1.39
N VAL A 57 7.29 -3.20 -2.45
CA VAL A 57 7.54 -3.70 -3.82
C VAL A 57 9.04 -3.85 -4.02
N HIS A 58 9.47 -5.04 -4.46
CA HIS A 58 10.84 -5.28 -4.93
C HIS A 58 10.86 -5.58 -6.43
N PRO A 59 11.70 -4.89 -7.22
CA PRO A 59 11.87 -5.19 -8.63
C PRO A 59 12.60 -6.53 -8.81
N VAL A 60 12.25 -7.25 -9.88
CA VAL A 60 12.97 -8.46 -10.29
C VAL A 60 14.21 -8.04 -11.11
N PRO A 61 15.40 -8.65 -10.89
CA PRO A 61 16.61 -8.30 -11.63
C PRO A 61 16.40 -8.29 -13.14
N LEU A 62 16.97 -7.26 -13.78
CA LEU A 62 16.91 -7.05 -15.23
C LEU A 62 15.48 -6.94 -15.82
N GLY A 63 14.45 -6.78 -14.98
CA GLY A 63 13.06 -6.70 -15.45
C GLY A 63 12.52 -8.02 -16.04
N LEU A 64 13.14 -9.16 -15.70
CA LEU A 64 12.79 -10.48 -16.26
C LEU A 64 11.49 -11.08 -15.68
N GLY A 65 10.75 -10.31 -14.88
CA GLY A 65 9.51 -10.71 -14.27
C GLY A 65 8.77 -9.53 -13.65
N ARG A 66 7.52 -9.76 -13.26
CA ARG A 66 6.74 -8.77 -12.51
C ARG A 66 7.33 -8.58 -11.11
N PRO A 67 7.29 -7.35 -10.56
CA PRO A 67 7.80 -7.10 -9.21
C PRO A 67 7.08 -7.98 -8.19
N VAL A 68 7.73 -8.16 -7.04
CA VAL A 68 7.23 -9.03 -5.96
C VAL A 68 6.94 -8.21 -4.72
N TRP A 69 5.91 -8.64 -3.99
CA TRP A 69 5.65 -8.14 -2.65
C TRP A 69 6.51 -8.88 -1.64
N VAL A 70 7.23 -8.12 -0.82
CA VAL A 70 8.12 -8.60 0.24
C VAL A 70 7.67 -7.98 1.56
N ASP A 71 7.65 -8.77 2.63
CA ASP A 71 7.38 -8.23 3.96
C ASP A 71 8.53 -7.27 4.37
N ASP A 72 8.17 -6.09 4.88
CA ASP A 72 9.07 -5.06 5.42
C ASP A 72 9.57 -5.40 6.84
#